data_AF-A0A8E2EKT8-F1
#
_entry.id   AF-A0A8E2EKT8-F1
#
_cell.length_a   1.000
_cell.length_b   1.000
_cell.length_c   1.000
_cell.angle_alpha   90.00
_cell.angle_beta   90.00
_cell.angle_gamma   90.00
#
_symmetry.space_group_name_H-M   'P 1'
#
loop_
_entity.id
_entity.type
_entity.pdbx_description
1 polymer ?
#
loop_
_entity_poly.entity_id
_entity_poly.type
_entity_poly.pdbx_seq_one_letter_code
_entity_poly.pdbx_strand_id
1 'polypeptide(L)'
;MHFVGNRAIILGDGAREIQLYYNAGFTILSMILPIMFLFFGFSVAERFSQTKKSLYISLIVTGLAAGLAITAMHYIGNFGTTNYKLSNKVGFILGAAAIAIFACWFAFTLFFHQKEHWINTWWRRALIAGILAGTVSGMHWTASVGTTYQLRNYQHGSITSRNQNAIIAVVMVSEK
;
A
#
# COMPACT_ATOMS: atom_id res chain seq x y z
N MET A 1 2.17 2.58 4.16
CA MET A 1 1.80 2.11 5.51
C MET A 1 2.32 0.71 5.90
N HIS A 2 2.65 -0.18 4.95
CA HIS A 2 3.21 -1.52 5.23
C HIS A 2 4.32 -1.56 6.29
N PHE A 3 5.41 -0.83 6.07
CA PHE A 3 6.57 -0.84 6.97
C PHE A 3 6.25 -0.35 8.39
N VAL A 4 5.41 0.68 8.50
CA VAL A 4 4.96 1.21 9.80
C VAL A 4 4.16 0.15 10.55
N GLY A 5 3.22 -0.52 9.86
CA GLY A 5 2.44 -1.62 10.43
C GLY A 5 3.31 -2.79 10.88
N ASN A 6 4.24 -3.25 10.05
CA ASN A 6 5.13 -4.36 10.41
C ASN A 6 6.08 -4.00 11.55
N ARG A 7 6.55 -2.74 11.62
CA ARG A 7 7.42 -2.27 12.70
C ARG A 7 6.67 -2.07 14.02
N ALA A 8 5.35 -1.91 13.99
CA ALA A 8 4.50 -1.86 15.19
C ALA A 8 4.37 -3.23 15.88
N ILE A 9 4.71 -4.33 15.20
CA ILE A 9 4.78 -5.66 15.81
C ILE A 9 5.97 -5.68 16.78
N ILE A 10 5.69 -6.02 18.04
CA ILE A 10 6.69 -6.20 19.09
C ILE A 10 6.84 -7.70 19.36
N LEU A 11 8.02 -8.25 19.11
CA LEU A 11 8.31 -9.68 19.29
C LEU A 11 9.04 -9.94 20.61
N GLY A 12 8.80 -11.10 21.23
CA GLY A 12 9.38 -11.56 22.51
C GLY A 12 9.60 -10.44 23.54
N ASP A 13 8.50 -9.81 23.93
CA ASP A 13 8.45 -8.78 24.97
C ASP A 13 9.38 -7.57 24.76
N GLY A 14 9.63 -7.24 23.49
CA GLY A 14 10.48 -6.11 23.14
C GLY A 14 11.98 -6.44 23.09
N ALA A 15 12.35 -7.72 23.18
CA ALA A 15 13.72 -8.17 22.98
C ALA A 15 14.24 -7.69 21.62
N ARG A 16 15.28 -6.86 21.66
CA ARG A 16 15.74 -6.08 20.49
C ARG A 16 16.25 -6.97 19.36
N GLU A 17 16.85 -8.09 19.70
CA GLU A 17 17.55 -8.96 18.75
C GLU A 17 16.63 -9.72 17.79
N ILE A 18 15.35 -9.83 18.14
CA ILE A 18 14.35 -10.61 17.40
C ILE A 18 13.28 -9.72 16.75
N GLN A 19 13.40 -8.39 16.81
CA GLN A 19 12.47 -7.47 16.15
C GLN A 19 12.63 -7.52 14.62
N LEU A 20 11.63 -7.05 13.87
CA LEU A 20 11.69 -7.01 12.41
C LEU A 20 12.60 -5.87 11.91
N TYR A 21 13.68 -6.22 11.22
CA TYR A 21 14.59 -5.29 10.56
C TYR A 21 14.48 -5.38 9.04
N TYR A 22 14.64 -4.22 8.38
CA TYR A 22 14.48 -4.08 6.94
C TYR A 22 15.69 -3.35 6.35
N ASN A 23 16.08 -3.76 5.15
CA ASN A 23 17.06 -3.05 4.35
C ASN A 23 16.45 -1.74 3.79
N ALA A 24 17.20 -0.64 3.93
CA ALA A 24 16.74 0.68 3.50
C ALA A 24 16.52 0.77 1.98
N GLY A 25 17.37 0.13 1.17
CA GLY A 25 17.24 0.10 -0.28
C GLY A 25 15.95 -0.57 -0.75
N PHE A 26 15.63 -1.74 -0.21
CA PHE A 26 14.35 -2.42 -0.49
C PHE A 26 13.14 -1.63 0.01
N THR A 27 13.29 -0.90 1.12
CA THR A 27 12.24 -0.02 1.66
C THR A 27 11.94 1.12 0.69
N ILE A 28 12.98 1.80 0.19
CA ILE A 28 12.84 2.88 -0.79
C ILE A 28 12.30 2.36 -2.13
N LEU A 29 12.82 1.24 -2.61
CA LEU A 29 12.37 0.62 -3.86
C LEU A 29 10.87 0.26 -3.80
N SER A 30 10.46 -0.39 -2.71
CA SER A 30 9.06 -0.73 -2.44
C SER A 30 8.17 0.52 -2.43
N MET A 31 8.66 1.64 -1.89
CA MET A 31 7.93 2.91 -1.86
C MET A 31 7.75 3.57 -3.23
N ILE A 32 8.76 3.51 -4.10
CA ILE A 32 8.74 4.18 -5.42
C ILE A 32 7.72 3.53 -6.36
N LEU A 33 7.54 2.21 -6.28
CA LEU A 33 6.66 1.43 -7.14
C LEU A 33 5.21 1.97 -7.18
N PRO A 34 4.49 2.09 -6.05
CA PRO A 34 3.15 2.65 -6.06
C PRO A 34 3.11 4.09 -6.59
N ILE A 35 4.10 4.93 -6.28
CA ILE A 35 4.14 6.33 -6.74
C ILE A 35 4.15 6.38 -8.28
N MET A 36 5.04 5.62 -8.91
CA MET A 36 5.18 5.57 -10.36
C MET A 36 3.91 5.05 -11.05
N PHE A 37 3.34 3.96 -10.55
CA PHE A 37 2.16 3.33 -11.14
C PHE A 37 0.87 4.13 -10.90
N LEU A 38 0.74 4.79 -9.74
CA LEU A 38 -0.36 5.72 -9.48
C LEU A 38 -0.26 6.93 -10.41
N PHE A 39 0.92 7.54 -10.54
CA PHE A 39 1.14 8.67 -11.45
C PHE A 39 0.76 8.29 -12.88
N PHE A 40 1.33 7.20 -13.41
CA PHE A 40 1.01 6.71 -14.74
C PHE A 40 -0.48 6.40 -14.90
N GLY A 41 -1.08 5.73 -13.91
CA GLY A 41 -2.49 5.39 -13.89
C GLY A 41 -3.41 6.61 -13.96
N PHE A 42 -3.10 7.67 -13.21
CA PHE A 42 -3.84 8.93 -13.29
C PHE A 42 -3.64 9.63 -14.63
N SER A 43 -2.41 9.70 -15.15
CA SER A 43 -2.14 10.29 -16.47
C SER A 43 -2.90 9.57 -17.60
N VAL A 44 -2.98 8.24 -17.55
CA VAL A 44 -3.76 7.44 -18.49
C VAL A 44 -5.26 7.71 -18.31
N ALA A 45 -5.77 7.69 -17.08
CA ALA A 45 -7.18 7.92 -16.81
C ALA A 45 -7.66 9.29 -17.32
N GLU A 46 -6.84 10.33 -17.13
CA GLU A 46 -7.08 11.68 -17.61
C GLU A 46 -6.98 11.77 -19.15
N ARG A 47 -5.95 11.18 -19.76
CA ARG A 47 -5.77 11.20 -21.21
C ARG A 47 -6.94 10.55 -21.95
N PHE A 48 -7.49 9.48 -21.40
CA PHE A 48 -8.56 8.68 -22.00
C PHE A 48 -9.96 9.04 -21.49
N SER A 49 -10.16 10.21 -20.85
CA SER A 49 -11.44 10.64 -20.30
C SER A 49 -12.43 11.23 -21.32
N GLN A 50 -12.13 11.15 -22.63
CA GLN A 50 -12.88 11.81 -23.71
C GLN A 50 -14.31 11.28 -23.87
N THR A 51 -14.55 10.01 -23.56
CA THR A 51 -15.89 9.41 -23.58
C THR A 51 -16.12 8.63 -22.29
N LYS A 52 -17.39 8.47 -21.89
CA LYS A 52 -17.74 7.67 -20.69
C LYS A 52 -17.20 6.25 -20.78
N LYS A 53 -17.32 5.60 -21.95
CA LYS A 53 -16.81 4.24 -22.17
C LYS A 53 -15.28 4.18 -22.02
N SER A 54 -14.56 5.10 -22.66
CA SER A 54 -13.10 5.18 -22.59
C SER A 54 -12.61 5.44 -21.17
N LEU A 55 -13.32 6.29 -20.42
CA LEU A 55 -13.04 6.56 -19.01
C LEU A 55 -13.19 5.32 -18.14
N TYR A 56 -14.30 4.58 -18.23
CA TYR A 56 -14.47 3.38 -17.39
C TYR A 56 -13.44 2.29 -17.70
N ILE A 57 -13.07 2.12 -18.97
CA ILE A 57 -12.01 1.18 -19.37
C ILE A 57 -10.65 1.63 -18.79
N SER A 58 -10.31 2.92 -18.91
CA SER A 58 -9.06 3.43 -18.36
C SER A 58 -9.01 3.29 -16.83
N LEU A 59 -10.12 3.51 -16.13
CA LEU A 59 -10.23 3.30 -14.68
C LEU A 59 -10.04 1.84 -14.26
N ILE A 60 -10.53 0.87 -15.03
CA ILE A 60 -10.30 -0.56 -14.78
C ILE A 60 -8.81 -0.89 -14.93
N VAL A 61 -8.18 -0.46 -16.03
CA VAL A 61 -6.76 -0.69 -16.30
C VAL A 61 -5.90 -0.03 -15.21
N THR A 62 -6.20 1.21 -14.87
CA THR A 62 -5.51 1.97 -13.81
C THR A 62 -5.70 1.31 -12.44
N GLY A 63 -6.91 0.84 -12.11
CA GLY A 63 -7.20 0.11 -10.88
C GLY A 63 -6.42 -1.19 -10.76
N LEU A 64 -6.38 -1.97 -11.84
CA LEU A 64 -5.56 -3.20 -11.94
C LEU A 64 -4.07 -2.90 -11.73
N ALA A 65 -3.54 -1.93 -12.49
CA ALA A 65 -2.13 -1.56 -12.42
C ALA A 65 -1.73 -1.07 -11.02
N ALA A 66 -2.55 -0.21 -10.40
CA ALA A 66 -2.31 0.30 -9.05
C ALA A 66 -2.40 -0.81 -8.00
N GLY A 67 -3.41 -1.68 -8.05
CA GLY A 67 -3.56 -2.79 -7.10
C GLY A 67 -2.41 -3.80 -7.20
N LEU A 68 -1.95 -4.10 -8.40
CA LEU A 68 -0.76 -4.93 -8.63
C LEU A 68 0.51 -4.26 -8.10
N ALA A 69 0.68 -2.96 -8.32
CA ALA A 69 1.82 -2.21 -7.78
C ALA A 69 1.85 -2.19 -6.24
N ILE A 70 0.69 -2.06 -5.58
CA ILE A 70 0.58 -2.17 -4.11
C ILE A 70 0.96 -3.59 -3.65
N THR A 71 0.47 -4.62 -4.34
CA THR A 71 0.83 -6.01 -4.02
C THR A 71 2.34 -6.25 -4.18
N ALA A 72 2.93 -5.75 -5.27
CA ALA A 72 4.37 -5.83 -5.54
C ALA A 72 5.19 -5.09 -4.47
N MET A 73 4.75 -3.89 -4.07
CA MET A 73 5.33 -3.14 -2.95
C MET A 73 5.39 -3.99 -1.69
N HIS A 74 4.29 -4.66 -1.32
CA HIS A 74 4.25 -5.52 -0.13
C HIS A 74 5.20 -6.72 -0.25
N TYR A 75 5.26 -7.35 -1.42
CA TYR A 75 6.13 -8.49 -1.66
C TYR A 75 7.62 -8.10 -1.60
N ILE A 76 8.00 -7.01 -2.28
CA ILE A 76 9.37 -6.46 -2.27
C ILE A 76 9.75 -5.97 -0.86
N GLY A 77 8.82 -5.34 -0.15
CA GLY A 77 9.03 -4.93 1.24
C GLY A 77 9.29 -6.12 2.16
N ASN A 78 8.52 -7.21 2.01
CA ASN A 78 8.73 -8.46 2.74
C ASN A 78 10.06 -9.14 2.36
N PHE A 79 10.48 -9.06 1.10
CA PHE A 79 11.79 -9.56 0.66
C PHE A 79 12.96 -8.76 1.27
N GLY A 80 12.73 -7.49 1.59
CA GLY A 80 13.70 -6.62 2.23
C GLY A 80 13.99 -6.92 3.71
N THR A 81 13.37 -7.93 4.33
CA THR A 81 13.66 -8.31 5.72
C THR A 81 15.05 -8.91 5.86
N THR A 82 15.86 -8.38 6.78
CA THR A 82 17.27 -8.79 6.92
C THR A 82 17.46 -9.97 7.87
N ASN A 83 16.63 -10.08 8.89
CA ASN A 83 16.79 -11.07 9.97
C ASN A 83 15.69 -12.14 10.02
N TYR A 84 14.63 -11.99 9.22
CA TYR A 84 13.57 -12.97 9.04
C TYR A 84 13.48 -13.43 7.58
N LYS A 85 13.05 -14.67 7.38
CA LYS A 85 12.50 -15.14 6.11
C LYS A 85 10.98 -15.17 6.23
N LEU A 86 10.30 -14.37 5.41
CA LEU A 86 8.85 -14.39 5.32
C LEU A 86 8.43 -15.39 4.24
N SER A 87 7.66 -16.40 4.63
CA SER A 87 7.00 -17.31 3.69
C SER A 87 5.53 -16.94 3.60
N ASN A 88 5.07 -16.60 2.40
CA ASN A 88 3.70 -16.18 2.15
C ASN A 88 2.98 -17.28 1.36
N LYS A 89 1.84 -17.74 1.86
CA LYS A 89 0.98 -18.69 1.13
C LYS A 89 0.35 -18.00 -0.07
N VAL A 90 0.53 -18.56 -1.26
CA VAL A 90 0.08 -17.97 -2.54
C VAL A 90 -1.41 -17.60 -2.53
N GLY A 91 -2.28 -18.46 -1.98
CA GLY A 91 -3.72 -18.19 -1.92
C GLY A 91 -4.07 -16.90 -1.15
N PHE A 92 -3.37 -16.61 -0.07
CA PHE A 92 -3.58 -15.38 0.71
C PHE A 92 -3.01 -14.14 0.01
N ILE A 93 -1.91 -14.29 -0.74
CA ILE A 93 -1.37 -13.22 -1.58
C ILE A 93 -2.38 -12.86 -2.67
N LEU A 94 -2.96 -13.86 -3.35
CA LEU A 94 -3.97 -13.63 -4.39
C LEU A 94 -5.23 -12.97 -3.81
N GLY A 95 -5.70 -13.41 -2.63
CA GLY A 95 -6.83 -12.79 -1.94
C GLY A 95 -6.55 -11.33 -1.59
N ALA A 96 -5.40 -11.03 -0.99
CA ALA A 96 -4.99 -9.66 -0.68
C ALA A 96 -4.85 -8.80 -1.95
N ALA A 97 -4.29 -9.36 -3.04
CA ALA A 97 -4.14 -8.67 -4.31
C ALA A 97 -5.50 -8.35 -4.95
N ALA A 98 -6.45 -9.28 -4.90
CA ALA A 98 -7.82 -9.06 -5.38
C ALA A 98 -8.52 -7.92 -4.62
N ILE A 99 -8.37 -7.90 -3.28
CA ILE A 99 -8.89 -6.80 -2.44
C ILE A 99 -8.23 -5.47 -2.83
N ALA A 100 -6.90 -5.45 -3.02
CA ALA A 100 -6.17 -4.25 -3.40
C ALA A 100 -6.60 -3.69 -4.77
N ILE A 101 -6.73 -4.56 -5.77
CA ILE A 101 -7.20 -4.20 -7.12
C ILE A 101 -8.61 -3.62 -7.06
N PHE A 102 -9.52 -4.31 -6.38
CA PHE A 102 -10.90 -3.85 -6.22
C PHE A 102 -10.96 -2.49 -5.50
N ALA A 103 -10.19 -2.34 -4.43
CA ALA A 103 -10.11 -1.09 -3.67
C ALA A 103 -9.61 0.08 -4.54
N CYS A 104 -8.55 -0.12 -5.32
CA CYS A 104 -8.01 0.88 -6.22
C CYS A 104 -9.01 1.27 -7.32
N TRP A 105 -9.58 0.27 -8.00
CA TRP A 105 -10.59 0.51 -9.03
C TRP A 105 -11.81 1.27 -8.49
N PHE A 106 -12.33 0.85 -7.33
CA PHE A 106 -13.46 1.50 -6.67
C PHE A 106 -13.12 2.94 -6.28
N ALA A 107 -11.96 3.16 -5.66
CA ALA A 107 -11.52 4.50 -5.24
C ALA A 107 -11.36 5.46 -6.43
N PHE A 108 -10.76 5.01 -7.54
CA PHE A 108 -10.65 5.85 -8.74
C PHE A 108 -11.99 6.14 -9.37
N THR A 109 -12.87 5.13 -9.48
CA THR A 109 -14.22 5.32 -10.01
C THR A 109 -15.00 6.34 -9.19
N LEU A 110 -14.91 6.24 -7.86
CA LEU A 110 -15.54 7.15 -6.92
C LEU A 110 -14.98 8.57 -7.08
N PHE A 111 -13.65 8.71 -7.15
CA PHE A 111 -12.97 9.99 -7.35
C PHE A 111 -13.41 10.68 -8.64
N PHE A 112 -13.36 9.98 -9.79
CA PHE A 112 -13.74 10.57 -11.08
C PHE A 112 -15.24 10.85 -11.20
N HIS A 113 -16.10 10.07 -10.54
CA HIS A 113 -17.54 10.29 -10.56
C HIS A 113 -17.99 11.42 -9.64
N GLN A 114 -17.32 11.59 -8.49
CA GLN A 114 -17.78 12.51 -7.44
C GLN A 114 -16.89 13.75 -7.28
N LYS A 115 -15.81 13.91 -8.06
CA LYS A 115 -14.86 15.05 -7.98
C LYS A 115 -15.50 16.43 -7.80
N GLU A 116 -16.67 16.68 -8.38
CA GLU A 116 -17.37 17.98 -8.34
C GLU A 116 -18.28 18.18 -7.11
N HIS A 117 -18.70 17.12 -6.42
CA HIS A 117 -19.67 17.19 -5.31
C HIS A 117 -19.08 16.86 -3.92
N TRP A 118 -17.84 16.39 -3.86
CA TRP A 118 -17.36 15.60 -2.72
C TRP A 118 -16.61 16.35 -1.63
N ILE A 119 -15.92 17.43 -1.98
CA ILE A 119 -14.90 18.03 -1.09
C ILE A 119 -15.53 18.67 0.17
N ASN A 120 -16.80 19.09 0.11
CA ASN A 120 -17.42 19.90 1.16
C ASN A 120 -18.33 19.15 2.17
N THR A 121 -18.60 17.85 2.01
CA THR A 121 -19.52 17.14 2.94
C THR A 121 -18.76 16.24 3.91
N TRP A 122 -18.61 16.66 5.17
CA TRP A 122 -17.85 15.95 6.20
C TRP A 122 -18.32 14.50 6.43
N TRP A 123 -19.63 14.24 6.51
CA TRP A 123 -20.14 12.90 6.82
C TRP A 123 -19.79 11.87 5.72
N ARG A 124 -19.84 12.29 4.44
CA ARG A 124 -19.46 11.44 3.31
C ARG A 124 -17.98 11.08 3.39
N ARG A 125 -17.13 12.06 3.73
CA ARG A 125 -15.69 11.84 3.95
C ARG A 125 -15.43 10.83 5.07
N ALA A 126 -16.16 10.93 6.19
CA ALA A 126 -16.03 10.00 7.30
C ALA A 126 -16.44 8.57 6.90
N LEU A 127 -17.55 8.41 6.17
CA LEU A 127 -18.00 7.10 5.68
C LEU A 127 -16.95 6.46 4.77
N ILE A 128 -16.43 7.23 3.80
CA ILE A 128 -15.42 6.72 2.87
C ILE A 128 -14.10 6.42 3.57
N ALA A 129 -13.69 7.24 4.54
CA ALA A 129 -12.54 6.93 5.38
C ALA A 129 -12.74 5.61 6.13
N GLY A 130 -13.95 5.35 6.65
CA GLY A 130 -14.31 4.08 7.27
C GLY A 130 -14.22 2.89 6.30
N ILE A 131 -14.77 3.02 5.10
CA ILE A 131 -14.68 1.98 4.05
C ILE A 131 -13.23 1.72 3.66
N LEU A 132 -12.43 2.79 3.48
CA LEU A 132 -11.03 2.70 3.09
C LEU A 132 -10.22 2.04 4.20
N ALA A 133 -10.42 2.44 5.45
CA ALA A 133 -9.79 1.83 6.62
C ALA A 133 -10.15 0.34 6.74
N GLY A 134 -11.43 0.00 6.57
CA GLY A 134 -11.91 -1.39 6.60
C GLY A 134 -11.29 -2.24 5.49
N THR A 135 -11.31 -1.75 4.25
CA THR A 135 -10.76 -2.46 3.09
C THR A 135 -9.25 -2.66 3.19
N VAL A 136 -8.51 -1.61 3.60
CA VAL A 136 -7.06 -1.68 3.83
C VAL A 136 -6.72 -2.65 4.96
N SER A 137 -7.47 -2.59 6.07
CA SER A 137 -7.28 -3.49 7.20
C SER A 137 -7.56 -4.94 6.80
N GLY A 138 -8.60 -5.19 6.01
CA GLY A 138 -8.94 -6.51 5.48
C GLY A 138 -7.87 -7.08 4.54
N MET A 139 -7.32 -6.26 3.66
CA MET A 139 -6.18 -6.64 2.81
C MET A 139 -4.97 -7.04 3.65
N HIS A 140 -4.61 -6.22 4.64
CA HIS A 140 -3.49 -6.49 5.54
C HIS A 140 -3.70 -7.74 6.38
N TRP A 141 -4.90 -7.91 6.97
CA TRP A 141 -5.26 -9.10 7.73
C TRP A 141 -5.13 -10.36 6.88
N THR A 142 -5.68 -10.35 5.66
CA THR A 142 -5.59 -11.47 4.72
C THR A 142 -4.14 -11.84 4.43
N ALA A 143 -3.28 -10.85 4.16
CA ALA A 143 -1.86 -11.09 3.95
C ALA A 143 -1.17 -11.64 5.20
N SER A 144 -1.44 -11.07 6.38
CA SER A 144 -0.82 -11.46 7.65
C SER A 144 -1.15 -12.91 8.04
N VAL A 145 -2.41 -13.34 7.89
CA VAL A 145 -2.81 -14.74 8.16
C VAL A 145 -2.05 -15.73 7.26
N GLY A 146 -1.72 -15.32 6.03
CA GLY A 146 -0.94 -16.11 5.09
C GLY A 146 0.58 -16.06 5.28
N THR A 147 1.09 -15.24 6.21
CA THR A 147 2.53 -14.98 6.37
C THR A 147 3.10 -15.77 7.55
N THR A 148 4.16 -16.53 7.31
CA THR A 148 4.96 -17.19 8.37
C THR A 148 6.31 -16.51 8.49
N TYR A 149 6.70 -16.19 9.73
CA TYR A 149 7.97 -15.54 10.06
C TYR A 149 8.95 -16.58 10.59
N GLN A 150 10.05 -16.81 9.88
CA GLN A 150 11.14 -17.67 10.34
C GLN A 150 12.36 -16.82 10.68
N LEU A 151 12.75 -16.81 11.96
CA LEU A 151 13.96 -16.11 12.40
C LEU A 151 15.18 -16.77 11.74
N ARG A 152 16.02 -15.97 11.09
CA ARG A 152 17.27 -16.45 10.47
C ARG A 152 18.49 -16.08 11.28
N ASN A 153 18.54 -14.84 11.76
CA ASN A 153 19.67 -14.29 12.48
C ASN A 153 19.18 -13.42 13.63
N TYR A 154 19.88 -13.45 14.75
CA TYR A 154 19.69 -12.50 15.83
C TYR A 154 20.42 -11.21 15.48
N GLN A 155 19.76 -10.06 15.61
CA GLN A 155 20.35 -8.80 15.23
C GLN A 155 21.28 -8.28 16.33
N HIS A 156 22.58 -8.27 16.05
CA HIS A 156 23.62 -7.77 16.94
C HIS A 156 24.08 -6.39 16.41
N GLY A 157 23.74 -5.27 17.08
CA GLY A 157 24.21 -3.94 16.68
C GLY A 157 23.26 -2.76 16.96
N SER A 158 23.67 -1.56 16.53
CA SER A 158 22.99 -0.28 16.79
C SER A 158 21.60 -0.17 16.11
N ILE A 159 20.65 0.39 16.86
CA ILE A 159 19.18 0.39 16.67
C ILE A 159 18.70 1.41 15.62
N THR A 160 19.59 2.29 15.14
CA THR A 160 19.22 3.53 14.45
C THR A 160 18.36 3.34 13.19
N SER A 161 18.42 2.17 12.53
CA SER A 161 17.67 1.91 11.29
C SER A 161 16.18 1.58 11.49
N ARG A 162 15.73 1.13 12.68
CA ARG A 162 14.32 0.74 12.92
C ARG A 162 13.39 1.93 13.13
N ASN A 163 13.90 3.04 13.69
CA ASN A 163 13.06 4.17 14.13
C ASN A 163 13.05 5.35 13.14
N GLN A 164 13.69 5.23 11.98
CA GLN A 164 13.59 6.23 10.92
C GLN A 164 12.30 6.02 10.12
N ASN A 165 11.39 7.01 10.22
CA ASN A 165 10.16 7.09 9.44
C ASN A 165 10.33 8.17 8.38
N ALA A 166 10.12 7.82 7.11
CA ALA A 166 10.03 8.78 6.02
C ALA A 166 8.55 9.12 5.78
N ILE A 167 8.18 10.39 5.94
CA ILE A 167 6.86 10.92 5.60
C ILE A 167 7.05 11.85 4.41
N ILE A 168 6.42 11.52 3.28
CA ILE A 168 6.41 12.39 2.10
C ILE A 168 4.99 12.94 1.96
N ALA A 169 4.88 14.26 2.08
CA ALA A 169 3.66 15.00 1.80
C ALA A 169 3.92 15.86 0.56
N VAL A 170 3.18 15.61 -0.52
CA VAL A 170 3.22 16.43 -1.74
C VAL A 170 1.94 17.24 -1.79
N VAL A 171 2.08 18.57 -1.83
CA VAL A 171 0.97 19.51 -2.02
C VAL A 171 1.19 20.19 -3.36
N MET A 172 0.26 20.00 -4.30
CA MET A 172 0.20 20.83 -5.51
C MET A 172 -0.74 21.99 -5.25
N VAL A 173 -0.19 23.20 -5.26
CA VAL A 173 -0.97 24.44 -5.26
C VAL A 173 -1.12 24.85 -6.72
N SER A 174 -2.36 24.88 -7.21
CA SER A 174 -2.67 25.54 -8.48
C SER A 174 -3.00 26.98 -8.14
N GLU A 175 -2.08 27.90 -8.44
CA GLU A 175 -2.44 29.32 -8.51
C GLU A 175 -3.37 29.53 -9.70
N LYS A 176 -4.43 30.32 -9.49
CA LYS A 176 -5.30 30.81 -10.55
C LYS A 176 -4.72 32.08 -11.15
#